data_AF-A0A2T2SDI9-F1
#
_entry.id   AF-A0A2T2SDI9-F1
#
_cell.length_a   1.000
_cell.length_b   1.000
_cell.length_c   1.000
_cell.angle_alpha   90.00
_cell.angle_beta   90.00
_cell.angle_gamma   90.00
#
_symmetry.space_group_name_H-M   'P 1'
#
loop_
_entity.id
_entity.type
_entity.pdbx_description
1 polymer ?
#
loop_
_entity_poly.entity_id
_entity_poly.type
_entity_poly.pdbx_seq_one_letter_code
_entity_poly.pdbx_strand_id
1 'polypeptide(L)'
;ASYKRSQEAKQRLEAMARTNDGFEISETDLQIRGAGDFFGTRQSGMPDLKIADLTEDDEILTEAREAAFALVEKDPHLRADQHEQLRRRYEEDYAEHGLGFARVG
;
A
#
# COMPACT_ATOMS: atom_id res chain seq x y z
N ALA A 1 3.00 27.04 -25.83
CA ALA A 1 2.96 25.97 -24.82
C ALA A 1 2.35 24.73 -25.47
N SER A 2 3.14 23.69 -25.73
CA SER A 2 2.66 22.46 -26.36
C SER A 2 1.98 21.60 -25.29
N TYR A 3 0.66 21.48 -25.36
CA TYR A 3 -0.09 20.55 -24.54
C TYR A 3 0.32 19.12 -24.93
N LYS A 4 1.30 18.54 -24.24
CA LYS A 4 1.46 17.08 -24.19
C LYS A 4 0.27 16.52 -23.40
N ARG A 5 -0.89 16.45 -24.04
CA ARG A 5 -1.99 15.57 -23.62
C ARG A 5 -1.55 14.14 -23.96
N SER A 6 -0.72 13.54 -23.09
CA SER A 6 -0.34 12.13 -23.24
C SER A 6 -1.60 11.26 -23.10
N GLN A 7 -1.63 10.10 -23.75
CA GLN A 7 -2.75 9.14 -23.66
C GLN A 7 -3.08 8.78 -22.21
N GLU A 8 -2.07 8.77 -21.33
CA GLU A 8 -2.21 8.58 -19.88
C GLU A 8 -3.14 9.62 -19.25
N ALA A 9 -3.03 10.90 -19.62
CA ALA A 9 -3.89 11.96 -19.08
C ALA A 9 -5.37 11.73 -19.45
N LYS A 10 -5.63 11.12 -20.61
CA LYS A 10 -6.98 10.76 -21.03
C LYS A 10 -7.51 9.57 -20.23
N GLN A 11 -6.72 8.52 -20.08
CA GLN A 11 -7.09 7.34 -19.29
C GLN A 11 -7.38 7.67 -17.82
N ARG A 12 -6.63 8.60 -17.23
CA ARG A 12 -6.87 9.07 -15.85
C ARG A 12 -8.20 9.79 -15.70
N LEU A 13 -8.53 10.67 -16.65
CA LEU A 13 -9.82 11.36 -16.67
C LEU A 13 -10.98 10.38 -16.88
N GLU A 14 -10.79 9.34 -17.70
CA GLU A 14 -11.77 8.29 -17.88
C GLU A 14 -11.97 7.45 -16.61
N ALA A 15 -10.90 7.11 -15.89
CA ALA A 15 -10.98 6.41 -14.60
C ALA A 15 -11.77 7.23 -13.57
N MET A 16 -11.45 8.52 -13.44
CA MET A 16 -12.17 9.45 -12.55
C MET A 16 -13.63 9.68 -12.95
N ALA A 17 -13.97 9.54 -14.24
CA ALA A 17 -15.35 9.68 -14.71
C ALA A 17 -16.17 8.39 -14.55
N ARG A 18 -15.51 7.23 -14.50
CA ARG A 18 -16.16 5.92 -14.43
C ARG A 18 -16.64 5.56 -13.03
N THR A 19 -15.90 5.97 -12.01
CA THR A 19 -16.14 5.56 -10.62
C THR A 19 -15.88 6.72 -9.66
N ASN A 20 -16.55 6.71 -8.51
CA ASN A 20 -16.27 7.61 -7.39
C ASN A 20 -15.56 6.88 -6.23
N ASP A 21 -15.24 5.60 -6.39
CA ASP A 21 -14.46 4.85 -5.41
C ASP A 21 -12.98 5.25 -5.46
N GLY A 22 -12.48 5.81 -4.37
CA GLY A 22 -11.10 6.29 -4.27
C GLY A 22 -10.05 5.19 -4.40
N PHE A 23 -10.38 3.93 -4.08
CA PHE A 23 -9.45 2.81 -4.21
C PHE A 23 -9.25 2.43 -5.68
N GLU A 24 -10.33 2.29 -6.44
CA GLU A 24 -10.28 1.91 -7.87
C GLU A 24 -9.57 2.99 -8.72
N ILE A 25 -9.79 4.27 -8.40
CA ILE A 25 -9.08 5.38 -9.05
C ILE A 25 -7.58 5.30 -8.74
N SER A 26 -7.21 5.02 -7.49
CA SER A 26 -5.81 4.95 -7.07
C SER A 26 -5.08 3.76 -7.69
N GLU A 27 -5.75 2.62 -7.82
CA GLU A 27 -5.21 1.44 -8.51
C GLU A 27 -4.97 1.74 -9.99
N THR A 28 -5.94 2.37 -10.66
CA THR A 28 -5.79 2.75 -12.07
C THR A 28 -4.68 3.79 -12.25
N ASP A 29 -4.53 4.76 -11.34
CA ASP A 29 -3.44 5.76 -11.38
C ASP A 29 -2.07 5.10 -11.19
N LEU A 30 -1.97 4.13 -10.27
CA LEU A 30 -0.76 3.34 -10.03
C LEU A 30 -0.38 2.50 -11.25
N GLN A 31 -1.35 1.86 -11.91
CA GLN A 31 -1.11 1.10 -13.14
C GLN A 31 -0.64 2.00 -14.29
N ILE A 32 -1.20 3.20 -14.44
CA ILE A 32 -0.86 4.14 -15.51
C ILE A 32 0.52 4.77 -15.30
N ARG A 33 0.90 5.08 -14.05
CA ARG A 33 2.17 5.76 -13.73
C ARG A 33 3.30 4.81 -13.33
N GLY A 34 2.97 3.57 -12.97
CA GLY A 34 3.86 2.67 -12.24
C GLY A 34 4.18 3.21 -10.84
N ALA A 35 4.92 2.42 -10.05
CA ALA A 35 5.45 2.86 -8.74
C ALA A 35 6.43 4.06 -8.85
N GLY A 36 6.94 4.32 -10.05
CA GLY A 36 8.07 5.20 -10.36
C GLY A 36 7.87 6.70 -10.15
N ASP A 37 6.68 7.16 -9.74
CA ASP A 37 6.44 8.57 -9.39
C ASP A 37 5.55 8.77 -8.14
N PHE A 38 5.21 7.69 -7.43
CA PHE A 38 4.50 7.78 -6.14
C PHE A 38 5.40 8.42 -5.06
N PHE A 39 6.71 8.25 -5.21
CA PHE A 39 7.76 8.76 -4.34
C PHE A 39 8.55 9.90 -4.96
N GLY A 40 7.91 10.83 -5.67
CA GLY A 40 8.54 12.08 -6.11
C GLY A 40 9.31 12.72 -4.95
N THR A 41 10.61 12.44 -4.87
CA THR A 41 11.54 12.78 -3.77
C THR A 41 11.01 12.51 -2.36
N ARG A 42 11.25 11.32 -1.80
CA ARG A 42 11.10 11.01 -0.36
C ARG A 42 9.75 11.42 0.25
N GLN A 43 8.76 10.52 0.22
CA GLN A 43 7.72 10.60 1.25
C GLN A 43 8.34 10.25 2.60
N SER A 44 8.54 11.25 3.45
CA SER A 44 8.89 11.07 4.86
C SER A 44 7.74 10.32 5.56
N GLY A 45 7.82 9.01 5.67
CA GLY A 45 6.86 8.21 6.42
C GLY A 45 6.62 6.79 5.94
N MET A 46 7.01 6.44 4.70
CA MET A 46 7.01 5.03 4.30
C MET A 46 8.29 4.36 4.79
N PRO A 47 8.20 3.18 5.44
CA PRO A 47 9.38 2.33 5.60
C PRO A 47 9.94 2.07 4.21
N ASP A 48 11.24 2.24 4.02
CA ASP A 48 11.89 1.83 2.78
C ASP A 48 11.51 0.36 2.53
N LEU A 49 10.69 0.10 1.51
CA LEU A 49 10.53 -1.26 0.98
C LEU A 49 11.90 -1.61 0.39
N LYS A 50 12.77 -2.20 1.23
CA LYS A 50 14.19 -2.35 0.93
C LYS A 50 14.46 -3.20 -0.32
N ILE A 51 13.47 -4.01 -0.76
CA ILE A 51 13.67 -5.08 -1.75
C ILE A 51 12.45 -5.28 -2.69
N ALA A 52 11.24 -4.82 -2.34
CA ALA A 52 10.03 -5.17 -3.11
C ALA A 52 9.73 -4.19 -4.25
N ASP A 53 9.56 -4.71 -5.48
CA ASP A 53 8.94 -3.97 -6.57
C ASP A 53 7.44 -4.24 -6.52
N LEU A 54 6.65 -3.24 -6.10
CA LEU A 54 5.20 -3.33 -5.98
C LEU A 54 4.50 -3.78 -7.28
N THR A 55 5.17 -3.68 -8.43
CA THR A 55 4.64 -4.08 -9.73
C THR A 55 4.96 -5.54 -10.06
N GLU A 56 6.11 -6.06 -9.61
CA GLU A 56 6.53 -7.45 -9.86
C GLU A 56 6.08 -8.39 -8.74
N ASP A 57 5.94 -7.86 -7.52
CA ASP A 57 5.66 -8.62 -6.29
C ASP A 57 4.17 -8.56 -5.89
N ASP A 58 3.26 -8.18 -6.80
CA ASP A 58 1.83 -8.00 -6.49
C ASP A 58 1.17 -9.27 -5.91
N GLU A 59 1.52 -10.44 -6.43
CA GLU A 59 0.97 -11.72 -5.96
C GLU A 59 1.38 -12.02 -4.51
N ILE A 60 2.66 -11.86 -4.17
CA ILE A 60 3.16 -12.12 -2.82
C ILE A 60 2.66 -11.07 -1.82
N LEU A 61 2.49 -9.81 -2.25
CA LEU A 61 1.91 -8.75 -1.42
C LEU A 61 0.43 -9.01 -1.15
N THR A 62 -0.30 -9.51 -2.14
CA THR A 62 -1.71 -9.90 -1.99
C THR A 62 -1.84 -11.06 -1.02
N GLU A 63 -1.05 -12.12 -1.18
CA GLU A 63 -1.05 -13.27 -0.25
C GLU A 63 -0.70 -12.85 1.18
N ALA A 64 0.34 -12.03 1.35
CA ALA A 64 0.74 -11.52 2.66
C ALA A 64 -0.38 -10.69 3.32
N ARG A 65 -1.08 -9.86 2.54
CA ARG A 65 -2.22 -9.06 3.00
C ARG A 65 -3.36 -9.96 3.46
N GLU A 66 -3.76 -10.93 2.65
CA GLU A 66 -4.83 -11.88 2.99
C GLU A 66 -4.51 -12.67 4.26
N ALA A 67 -3.27 -13.17 4.38
CA ALA A 67 -2.81 -13.89 5.56
C ALA A 67 -2.87 -12.99 6.83
N ALA A 68 -2.47 -11.72 6.72
CA ALA A 68 -2.54 -10.77 7.82
C ALA A 68 -3.99 -10.50 8.27
N PHE A 69 -4.93 -10.29 7.33
CA PHE A 69 -6.35 -10.12 7.68
C PHE A 69 -6.95 -11.36 8.32
N ALA A 70 -6.71 -12.54 7.75
CA ALA A 70 -7.19 -13.80 8.30
C ALA A 70 -6.63 -14.07 9.71
N LEU A 71 -5.40 -13.63 9.98
CA LEU A 71 -4.80 -13.70 11.31
C LEU A 71 -5.50 -12.75 12.28
N VAL A 72 -5.72 -11.50 11.90
CA VAL A 72 -6.40 -10.50 12.74
C VAL A 72 -7.83 -10.91 13.06
N GLU A 73 -8.55 -11.53 12.12
CA GLU A 73 -9.89 -12.07 12.38
C GLU A 73 -9.90 -13.15 13.47
N LYS A 74 -8.85 -13.99 13.51
CA LYS A 74 -8.74 -15.11 14.46
C LYS A 74 -8.13 -14.71 15.79
N ASP A 75 -7.14 -13.83 15.76
CA ASP A 75 -6.38 -13.38 16.93
C ASP A 75 -6.03 -11.89 16.80
N PRO A 76 -7.00 -10.99 17.00
CA PRO A 76 -6.84 -9.55 16.77
C PRO A 76 -5.84 -8.88 17.70
N HIS A 77 -5.44 -9.56 18.78
CA HIS A 77 -4.50 -9.06 19.77
C HIS A 77 -3.20 -9.86 19.82
N LEU A 78 -2.98 -10.77 18.85
CA LEU A 78 -1.83 -11.67 18.80
C LEU A 78 -1.55 -12.37 20.15
N ARG A 79 -2.59 -12.78 20.88
CA ARG A 79 -2.50 -13.36 22.23
C ARG A 79 -2.30 -14.86 22.25
N ALA A 80 -2.58 -15.56 21.15
CA ALA A 80 -2.34 -16.99 21.07
C ALA A 80 -0.84 -17.30 21.23
N ASP A 81 -0.52 -18.35 21.97
CA ASP A 81 0.87 -18.74 22.28
C ASP A 81 1.70 -18.93 21.00
N GLN A 82 1.09 -19.50 19.96
CA GLN A 82 1.72 -19.71 18.65
C GLN A 82 2.10 -18.41 17.91
N HIS A 83 1.54 -17.25 18.30
CA HIS A 83 1.85 -15.94 17.70
C HIS A 83 2.82 -15.10 18.54
N GLU A 84 3.38 -15.65 19.62
CA GLU A 84 4.29 -14.91 20.53
C GLU A 84 5.45 -14.24 19.80
N GLN A 85 6.12 -14.95 18.88
CA GLN A 85 7.26 -14.40 18.14
C GLN A 85 6.85 -13.25 17.22
N LEU A 86 5.70 -13.38 16.55
CA LEU A 86 5.16 -12.34 15.68
C LEU A 86 4.77 -11.09 16.50
N ARG A 87 4.10 -11.29 17.64
CA ARG A 87 3.75 -10.21 18.57
C ARG A 87 4.99 -9.45 19.01
N ARG A 88 6.02 -10.16 19.48
CA ARG A 88 7.29 -9.55 19.90
C ARG A 88 7.95 -8.76 18.78
N ARG A 89 8.01 -9.32 17.57
CA ARG A 89 8.59 -8.65 16.41
C ARG A 89 7.80 -7.38 16.04
N TYR A 90 6.48 -7.47 16.06
CA TYR A 90 5.61 -6.33 15.81
C TYR A 90 5.81 -5.22 16.84
N GLU A 91 5.94 -5.58 18.12
CA GLU A 91 6.21 -4.61 19.19
C GLU A 91 7.58 -3.94 19.03
N GLU A 92 8.62 -4.71 18.72
CA GLU A 92 9.98 -4.18 18.48
C GLU A 92 10.04 -3.24 17.27
N ASP A 93 9.36 -3.57 16.18
CA ASP A 93 9.44 -2.82 14.93
C ASP A 93 8.45 -1.63 14.87
N TYR A 94 7.29 -1.73 15.54
CA TYR A 94 6.18 -0.80 15.34
C TYR A 94 5.56 -0.20 16.61
N ALA A 95 5.83 -0.70 17.83
CA ALA A 95 5.20 -0.15 19.04
C ALA A 95 5.70 1.26 19.40
N GLU A 96 6.96 1.58 19.12
CA GLU A 96 7.52 2.92 19.43
C GLU A 96 7.22 3.97 18.35
N HIS A 97 7.14 3.58 17.07
CA HIS A 97 7.05 4.51 15.94
C HIS A 97 5.64 4.56 15.31
N GLY A 98 4.76 3.63 15.67
CA GLY A 98 3.50 3.39 14.98
C GLY A 98 3.70 2.92 13.55
N LEU A 99 2.69 2.28 12.96
CA LEU A 99 2.60 2.28 11.50
C LEU A 99 2.36 3.73 11.10
N GLY A 100 3.30 4.37 10.39
CA GLY A 100 3.21 5.77 9.91
C GLY A 100 1.97 6.10 9.05
N PHE A 101 1.04 5.15 8.93
CA PHE A 101 -0.25 5.22 8.25
C PHE A 101 -1.43 5.54 9.17
N ALA A 102 -1.24 5.66 10.49
CA ALA A 102 -2.33 5.96 11.43
C ALA A 102 -2.68 7.46 11.49
N ARG A 103 -3.08 8.05 10.36
CA ARG A 103 -3.96 9.22 10.30
C ARG A 103 -4.60 9.34 8.91
N VAL A 104 -5.44 8.37 8.58
CA VAL A 104 -6.48 8.60 7.57
C VAL A 104 -7.74 8.95 8.35
N GLY A 105 -8.03 10.25 8.37
CA GLY A 105 -9.29 10.85 8.81
C GLY A 105 -9.86 11.70 7.69
#